data_AF-A0AAW0S3J1-F1
#
_entry.id   AF-A0AAW0S3J1-F1
#
_cell.length_a   1.000
_cell.length_b   1.000
_cell.length_c   1.000
_cell.angle_alpha   90.00
_cell.angle_beta   90.00
_cell.angle_gamma   90.00
#
_symmetry.space_group_name_H-M   'P 1'
#
loop_
_entity.id
_entity.type
_entity.pdbx_description
1 polymer ?
#
loop_
_entity_poly.entity_id
_entity_poly.type
_entity_poly.pdbx_seq_one_letter_code
_entity_poly.pdbx_strand_id
1 'polypeptide(L)'
;MDHPEQSLSWWQTLIKRTLFPLLTSTRTYVPDEVLQNLKITPKSLDLKTGDIAGAAGTARLVPMAANTILRKPGRHGEKDKKRERMQEENADIPVRGNADWEEREKKNPDARFFGAMRVHDIATSYAYCWNLRHQTLWTQTGPRISSYDTRLMSHYEGKRIPRYSILTVFEPVKAGCQLDEARPCIVGYQSDVTPLEDGRLLVSELNAFFVLASRYGEKPAYTDCDEFVITLITGSDRQVRIAQSRVNFVSSTFDVSLSRILDFETTIEKNFEDFITLVGWFACSVAPQTSWA
;
A
#
# COMPACT_ATOMS: atom_id res chain seq x y z
N MET A 1 -27.40 14.39 -34.12
CA MET A 1 -26.36 15.12 -33.38
C MET A 1 -25.52 14.05 -32.72
N ASP A 2 -24.48 13.63 -33.40
CA ASP A 2 -23.55 12.64 -32.87
C ASP A 2 -22.70 13.33 -31.82
N HIS A 3 -22.83 12.89 -30.56
CA HIS A 3 -21.86 13.26 -29.55
C HIS A 3 -20.50 12.68 -29.98
N PRO A 4 -19.44 13.51 -30.10
CA PRO A 4 -18.13 12.96 -30.37
C PRO A 4 -17.78 12.02 -29.21
N GLU A 5 -17.55 10.74 -29.52
CA GLU A 5 -16.95 9.80 -28.59
C GLU A 5 -15.65 10.45 -28.09
N GLN A 6 -15.64 10.88 -26.82
CA GLN A 6 -14.42 11.38 -26.19
C GLN A 6 -13.36 10.29 -26.35
N SER A 7 -12.28 10.61 -27.06
CA SER A 7 -11.15 9.70 -27.24
C SER A 7 -10.66 9.31 -25.85
N LEU A 8 -10.82 8.03 -25.49
CA LEU A 8 -10.37 7.51 -24.21
C LEU A 8 -8.88 7.83 -24.04
N SER A 9 -8.49 8.33 -22.87
CA SER A 9 -7.07 8.49 -22.57
C SER A 9 -6.36 7.15 -22.71
N TRP A 10 -5.06 7.17 -22.99
CA TRP A 10 -4.28 5.93 -23.08
C TRP A 10 -4.44 5.07 -21.81
N TRP A 11 -4.50 5.73 -20.65
CA TRP A 11 -4.81 5.14 -19.34
C TRP A 11 -6.13 4.37 -19.31
N GLN A 12 -7.21 5.00 -19.77
CA GLN A 12 -8.53 4.38 -19.84
C GLN A 12 -8.57 3.20 -20.83
N THR A 13 -7.79 3.29 -21.91
CA THR A 13 -7.66 2.22 -22.91
C THR A 13 -6.93 1.00 -22.33
N LEU A 14 -5.84 1.25 -21.58
CA LEU A 14 -5.05 0.21 -20.93
C LEU A 14 -5.82 -0.50 -19.82
N ILE A 15 -6.54 0.25 -18.97
CA ILE A 15 -7.47 -0.31 -17.98
C ILE A 15 -8.50 -1.21 -18.66
N LYS A 16 -9.17 -0.72 -19.71
CA LYS A 16 -10.22 -1.50 -20.37
C LYS A 16 -9.69 -2.76 -21.06
N ARG A 17 -8.54 -2.69 -21.73
CA ARG A 17 -8.01 -3.82 -22.52
C ARG A 17 -7.31 -4.88 -21.68
N THR A 18 -6.61 -4.47 -20.63
CA THR A 18 -5.76 -5.39 -19.87
C THR A 18 -6.35 -5.74 -18.51
N LEU A 19 -6.87 -4.76 -17.77
CA LEU A 19 -7.35 -5.01 -16.40
C LEU A 19 -8.75 -5.56 -16.34
N PHE A 20 -9.67 -5.08 -17.16
CA PHE A 20 -11.06 -5.53 -17.10
C PHE A 20 -11.17 -7.07 -17.24
N PRO A 21 -10.47 -7.72 -18.20
CA PRO A 21 -10.46 -9.19 -18.28
C PRO A 21 -9.89 -9.87 -17.02
N LEU A 22 -8.80 -9.33 -16.46
CA LEU A 22 -8.16 -9.85 -15.25
C LEU A 22 -9.06 -9.75 -14.02
N LEU A 23 -9.73 -8.62 -13.86
CA LEU A 23 -10.66 -8.35 -12.76
C LEU A 23 -11.92 -9.20 -12.83
N THR A 24 -12.38 -9.54 -14.04
CA THR A 24 -13.48 -10.48 -14.25
C THR A 24 -13.06 -11.93 -14.14
N SER A 25 -11.76 -12.22 -14.06
CA SER A 25 -11.23 -13.57 -13.93
C SER A 25 -11.23 -14.06 -12.47
N THR A 26 -11.25 -15.38 -12.29
CA THR A 26 -11.05 -16.01 -10.98
C THR A 26 -9.58 -16.03 -10.55
N ARG A 27 -8.65 -15.53 -11.37
CA ARG A 27 -7.21 -15.55 -11.06
C ARG A 27 -6.87 -14.59 -9.93
N THR A 28 -6.00 -15.02 -9.02
CA THR A 28 -5.55 -14.21 -7.87
C THR A 28 -4.22 -13.51 -8.16
N TYR A 29 -3.30 -14.21 -8.83
CA TYR A 29 -2.01 -13.69 -9.27
C TYR A 29 -2.04 -13.30 -10.74
N VAL A 30 -1.24 -12.28 -11.08
CA VAL A 30 -1.07 -11.85 -12.47
C VAL A 30 -0.38 -12.97 -13.25
N PRO A 31 -0.94 -13.42 -14.39
CA PRO A 31 -0.31 -14.42 -15.23
C PRO A 31 0.98 -13.92 -15.88
N ASP A 32 1.96 -14.79 -16.07
CA ASP A 32 3.23 -14.43 -16.71
C ASP A 32 3.06 -13.85 -18.11
N GLU A 33 2.12 -14.37 -18.89
CA GLU A 33 1.76 -13.85 -20.22
C GLU A 33 1.35 -12.37 -20.16
N VAL A 34 0.61 -11.99 -19.12
CA VAL A 34 0.17 -10.61 -18.91
C VAL A 34 1.36 -9.74 -18.49
N LEU A 35 2.21 -10.24 -17.58
CA LEU A 35 3.43 -9.53 -17.17
C LEU A 35 4.35 -9.29 -18.36
N GLN A 36 4.55 -10.28 -19.23
CA GLN A 36 5.34 -10.17 -20.45
C GLN A 36 4.75 -9.16 -21.43
N ASN A 37 3.43 -9.20 -21.68
CA ASN A 37 2.75 -8.25 -22.56
C ASN A 37 2.86 -6.81 -22.05
N LEU A 38 2.84 -6.62 -20.73
CA LEU A 38 3.03 -5.31 -20.08
C LEU A 38 4.50 -4.93 -19.90
N LYS A 39 5.44 -5.83 -20.24
CA LYS A 39 6.89 -5.69 -19.97
C LYS A 39 7.20 -5.42 -18.49
N ILE A 40 6.39 -5.98 -17.59
CA ILE A 40 6.58 -5.89 -16.14
C ILE A 40 7.38 -7.10 -15.69
N THR A 41 8.48 -6.88 -14.99
CA THR A 41 9.21 -7.93 -14.27
C THR A 41 9.32 -7.48 -12.81
N PRO A 42 8.61 -8.14 -11.88
CA PRO A 42 8.69 -7.78 -10.46
C PRO A 42 10.13 -7.83 -9.95
N LYS A 43 10.61 -6.71 -9.41
CA LYS A 43 11.94 -6.59 -8.80
C LYS A 43 11.83 -6.76 -7.29
N SER A 44 12.92 -7.07 -6.60
CA SER A 44 12.91 -7.13 -5.14
C SER A 44 13.10 -5.73 -4.55
N LEU A 45 12.26 -5.36 -3.59
CA LEU A 45 12.32 -4.09 -2.85
C LEU A 45 12.94 -4.33 -1.46
N ASP A 46 13.95 -3.54 -1.12
CA ASP A 46 14.51 -3.50 0.23
C ASP A 46 13.59 -2.69 1.15
N LEU A 47 13.10 -3.34 2.21
CA LEU A 47 12.12 -2.75 3.13
C LEU A 47 12.65 -1.61 3.98
N LYS A 48 13.96 -1.51 4.19
CA LYS A 48 14.57 -0.52 5.07
C LYS A 48 14.99 0.74 4.31
N THR A 49 15.40 0.56 3.06
CA THR A 49 15.95 1.63 2.22
C THR A 49 14.98 2.08 1.13
N GLY A 50 14.01 1.24 0.74
CA GLY A 50 13.17 1.48 -0.42
C GLY A 50 13.89 1.30 -1.77
N ASP A 51 15.16 0.85 -1.75
CA ASP A 51 15.92 0.56 -2.96
C ASP A 51 15.46 -0.76 -3.59
N ILE A 52 15.69 -0.89 -4.89
CA ILE A 52 15.64 -2.16 -5.59
C ILE A 52 16.87 -2.96 -5.17
N ALA A 53 16.69 -4.21 -4.75
CA ALA A 53 17.75 -5.05 -4.21
C ALA A 53 18.95 -5.12 -5.17
N GLY A 54 20.13 -4.78 -4.65
CA GLY A 54 21.38 -4.74 -5.42
C GLY A 54 21.63 -3.44 -6.19
N ALA A 55 20.76 -2.42 -6.08
CA ALA A 55 20.90 -1.14 -6.78
C ALA A 55 20.62 0.04 -5.83
N ALA A 56 21.64 0.49 -5.10
CA ALA A 56 21.55 1.63 -4.19
C ALA A 56 21.21 2.94 -4.94
N GLY A 57 20.38 3.79 -4.33
CA GLY A 57 19.95 5.07 -4.90
C GLY A 57 18.81 4.97 -5.92
N THR A 58 18.19 3.78 -6.03
CA THR A 58 17.00 3.57 -6.86
C THR A 58 15.71 3.91 -6.13
N ALA A 59 15.77 4.06 -4.80
CA ALA A 59 14.63 4.43 -3.99
C ALA A 59 13.99 5.74 -4.47
N ARG A 60 12.65 5.73 -4.52
CA ARG A 60 11.84 6.92 -4.81
C ARG A 60 10.93 7.30 -3.64
N LEU A 61 10.62 6.32 -2.80
CA LEU A 61 9.98 6.52 -1.50
C LEU A 61 10.69 5.62 -0.49
N VAL A 62 11.12 6.22 0.63
CA VAL A 62 11.76 5.48 1.73
C VAL A 62 10.85 5.48 2.97
N PRO A 63 10.87 4.42 3.79
CA PRO A 63 10.18 4.43 5.07
C PRO A 63 10.84 5.42 6.02
N MET A 64 10.07 5.93 6.98
CA MET A 64 10.68 6.63 8.11
C MET A 64 11.60 5.66 8.87
N ALA A 65 12.84 6.08 9.13
CA ALA A 65 13.81 5.22 9.79
C ALA A 65 13.35 4.78 11.19
N ALA A 66 13.56 3.50 11.52
CA ALA A 66 13.15 2.89 12.78
C ALA A 66 13.66 3.68 14.01
N ASN A 67 14.91 4.13 13.97
CA ASN A 67 15.51 4.95 15.03
C ASN A 67 14.75 6.27 15.28
N THR A 68 14.13 6.85 14.24
CA THR A 68 13.36 8.09 14.29
C THR A 68 11.99 7.84 14.88
N ILE A 69 11.38 6.71 14.52
CA ILE A 69 10.09 6.25 15.05
C ILE A 69 10.21 5.98 16.55
N LEU A 70 11.19 5.18 16.96
CA LEU A 70 11.40 4.77 18.35
C LEU A 70 11.78 5.92 19.28
N ARG A 71 12.39 6.99 18.76
CA ARG A 71 12.75 8.18 19.56
C ARG A 71 11.57 9.10 19.85
N LYS A 72 10.36 8.87 19.32
CA LYS A 72 9.24 9.80 19.50
C LYS A 72 8.40 9.48 20.75
N PRO A 73 8.38 10.37 21.75
CA PRO A 73 7.34 10.35 22.75
C PRO A 73 6.04 10.92 22.15
N GLY A 74 4.95 10.14 22.21
CA GLY A 74 3.60 10.68 22.10
C GLY A 74 3.48 11.80 23.12
N ARG A 75 3.06 12.97 22.66
CA ARG A 75 3.10 14.23 23.42
C ARG A 75 2.54 14.08 24.83
N HIS A 76 3.22 14.78 25.75
CA HIS A 76 3.00 14.95 27.19
C HIS A 76 3.63 13.89 28.10
N GLY A 77 4.62 14.37 28.85
CA GLY A 77 5.35 13.62 29.84
C GLY A 77 4.45 13.14 30.95
N GLU A 78 4.14 11.84 30.93
CA GLU A 78 3.82 11.07 32.11
C GLU A 78 4.43 9.66 31.96
N LYS A 79 5.54 9.48 32.68
CA LYS A 79 6.05 8.23 33.27
C LYS A 79 6.15 7.03 32.31
N ASP A 80 7.34 6.89 31.75
CA ASP A 80 7.85 5.83 30.87
C ASP A 80 7.38 4.40 31.18
N LYS A 81 7.12 4.06 32.45
CA LYS A 81 6.72 2.69 32.86
C LYS A 81 5.24 2.31 32.62
N LYS A 82 4.32 3.27 32.50
CA LYS A 82 2.89 2.97 32.21
C LYS A 82 2.62 2.83 30.71
N ARG A 83 3.56 3.31 29.89
CA ARG A 83 3.47 3.40 28.44
C ARG A 83 3.92 2.11 27.74
N GLU A 84 4.95 1.45 28.27
CA GLU A 84 5.41 0.12 27.83
C GLU A 84 4.27 -0.91 27.91
N ARG A 85 3.58 -1.01 29.07
CA ARG A 85 2.50 -2.00 29.25
C ARG A 85 1.28 -1.83 28.35
N MET A 86 0.79 -0.61 28.13
CA MET A 86 -0.39 -0.42 27.23
C MET A 86 -0.05 -0.57 25.74
N GLN A 87 1.22 -0.36 25.37
CA GLN A 87 1.72 -0.52 24.01
C GLN A 87 2.03 -1.99 23.67
N GLU A 88 2.45 -2.79 24.64
CA GLU A 88 2.71 -4.23 24.47
C GLU A 88 1.45 -5.08 24.64
N GLU A 89 0.61 -4.83 25.66
CA GLU A 89 -0.55 -5.70 25.97
C GLU A 89 -1.73 -5.55 24.98
N ASN A 90 -1.81 -4.46 24.20
CA ASN A 90 -2.92 -4.20 23.25
C ASN A 90 -2.50 -4.14 21.76
N ALA A 91 -1.20 -4.13 21.46
CA ALA A 91 -0.72 -4.13 20.08
C ALA A 91 -0.68 -5.53 19.48
N ASP A 92 -0.76 -6.58 20.30
CA ASP A 92 -0.63 -7.92 19.74
C ASP A 92 -1.89 -8.37 18.98
N ILE A 93 -1.69 -9.21 17.98
CA ILE A 93 -2.78 -9.76 17.18
C ILE A 93 -3.24 -11.05 17.90
N PRO A 94 -4.45 -11.09 18.50
CA PRO A 94 -4.83 -12.13 19.45
C PRO A 94 -4.59 -13.54 18.92
N VAL A 95 -3.84 -14.40 19.62
CA VAL A 95 -3.56 -15.77 19.14
C VAL A 95 -4.86 -16.50 18.80
N ARG A 96 -4.88 -17.14 17.62
CA ARG A 96 -6.07 -17.69 16.98
C ARG A 96 -6.34 -19.11 17.50
N GLY A 97 -6.71 -19.22 18.76
CA GLY A 97 -7.10 -20.52 19.34
C GLY A 97 -5.99 -21.58 19.28
N ASN A 98 -6.34 -22.80 18.86
CA ASN A 98 -5.39 -23.92 18.70
C ASN A 98 -5.02 -24.16 17.23
N ALA A 99 -4.01 -25.00 16.96
CA ALA A 99 -3.47 -25.23 15.61
C ALA A 99 -4.54 -25.63 14.56
N ASP A 100 -5.50 -26.48 14.92
CA ASP A 100 -6.60 -26.91 14.04
C ASP A 100 -7.60 -25.78 13.72
N TRP A 101 -7.72 -24.81 14.63
CA TRP A 101 -8.51 -23.61 14.42
C TRP A 101 -7.77 -22.65 13.49
N GLU A 102 -6.45 -22.47 13.69
CA GLU A 102 -5.61 -21.65 12.81
C GLU A 102 -5.62 -22.16 11.38
N GLU A 103 -5.48 -23.47 11.16
CA GLU A 103 -5.45 -24.03 9.80
C GLU A 103 -6.79 -23.86 9.06
N ARG A 104 -7.92 -23.92 9.78
CA ARG A 104 -9.25 -23.67 9.21
C ARG A 104 -9.45 -22.20 8.87
N GLU A 105 -9.02 -21.30 9.74
CA GLU A 105 -9.20 -19.86 9.55
C GLU A 105 -8.24 -19.28 8.51
N LYS A 106 -7.03 -19.83 8.36
CA LYS A 106 -6.13 -19.50 7.23
C LYS A 106 -6.78 -19.80 5.87
N LYS A 107 -7.65 -20.82 5.80
CA LYS A 107 -8.40 -21.15 4.58
C LYS A 107 -9.64 -20.26 4.41
N ASN A 108 -10.14 -19.64 5.47
CA ASN A 108 -11.31 -18.76 5.47
C ASN A 108 -10.97 -17.36 4.89
N PRO A 109 -11.57 -16.95 3.76
CA PRO A 109 -11.34 -15.63 3.18
C PRO A 109 -11.67 -14.46 4.12
N ASP A 110 -12.77 -14.55 4.89
CA ASP A 110 -13.18 -13.49 5.81
C ASP A 110 -12.13 -13.30 6.91
N ALA A 111 -11.68 -14.41 7.50
CA ALA A 111 -10.66 -14.39 8.55
C ALA A 111 -9.36 -13.75 8.07
N ARG A 112 -8.95 -14.01 6.83
CA ARG A 112 -7.77 -13.39 6.20
C ARG A 112 -7.98 -11.89 6.01
N PHE A 113 -9.15 -11.48 5.51
CA PHE A 113 -9.47 -10.06 5.34
C PHE A 113 -9.43 -9.29 6.67
N PHE A 114 -10.07 -9.82 7.72
CA PHE A 114 -10.10 -9.20 9.04
C PHE A 114 -8.73 -9.23 9.75
N GLY A 115 -7.94 -10.28 9.54
CA GLY A 115 -6.55 -10.34 9.98
C GLY A 115 -5.76 -9.16 9.42
N ALA A 116 -5.88 -8.91 8.12
CA ALA A 116 -5.15 -7.85 7.44
C ALA A 116 -5.60 -6.48 7.94
N MET A 117 -6.91 -6.27 8.12
CA MET A 117 -7.41 -5.02 8.72
C MET A 117 -6.87 -4.79 10.13
N ARG A 118 -6.72 -5.85 10.94
CA ARG A 118 -6.18 -5.71 12.29
C ARG A 118 -4.73 -5.21 12.27
N VAL A 119 -3.87 -5.77 11.41
CA VAL A 119 -2.48 -5.30 11.27
C VAL A 119 -2.44 -3.83 10.84
N HIS A 120 -3.27 -3.45 9.86
CA HIS A 120 -3.41 -2.07 9.43
C HIS A 120 -3.80 -1.11 10.55
N ASP A 121 -4.83 -1.48 11.33
CA ASP A 121 -5.36 -0.62 12.38
C ASP A 121 -4.34 -0.40 13.48
N ILE A 122 -3.58 -1.43 13.84
CA ILE A 122 -2.48 -1.32 14.81
C ILE A 122 -1.39 -0.40 14.26
N ALA A 123 -0.87 -0.66 13.06
CA ALA A 123 0.20 0.15 12.46
C ALA A 123 -0.21 1.62 12.25
N THR A 124 -1.43 1.86 11.77
CA THR A 124 -1.99 3.21 11.60
C THR A 124 -2.19 3.92 12.94
N SER A 125 -2.68 3.21 13.97
CA SER A 125 -2.83 3.79 15.32
C SER A 125 -1.49 4.25 15.88
N TYR A 126 -0.43 3.46 15.70
CA TYR A 126 0.93 3.85 16.07
C TYR A 126 1.40 5.10 15.32
N ALA A 127 1.23 5.14 13.99
CA ALA A 127 1.60 6.31 13.19
C ALA A 127 0.83 7.59 13.58
N TYR A 128 -0.45 7.45 13.96
CA TYR A 128 -1.30 8.55 14.39
C TYR A 128 -0.98 9.03 15.81
N CYS A 129 -0.95 8.12 16.79
CA CYS A 129 -0.68 8.44 18.20
C CYS A 129 0.70 9.08 18.40
N TRP A 130 1.68 8.77 17.54
CA TRP A 130 3.01 9.36 17.57
C TRP A 130 3.15 10.60 16.67
N ASN A 131 2.03 11.09 16.12
CA ASN A 131 1.96 12.30 15.32
C ASN A 131 2.95 12.27 14.13
N LEU A 132 3.19 11.09 13.55
CA LEU A 132 4.22 10.92 12.51
C LEU A 132 3.77 11.57 11.20
N ARG A 133 2.52 11.35 10.78
CA ARG A 133 1.96 11.86 9.51
C ARG A 133 1.86 13.37 9.44
N HIS A 134 1.61 14.04 10.57
CA HIS A 134 1.55 15.50 10.62
C HIS A 134 2.92 16.14 10.40
N GLN A 135 4.00 15.47 10.80
CA GLN A 135 5.36 15.98 10.60
C GLN A 135 5.82 15.88 9.15
N THR A 136 5.23 14.94 8.43
CA THR A 136 5.59 14.62 7.06
C THR A 136 4.61 15.23 6.06
N LEU A 137 3.60 15.96 6.56
CA LEU A 137 2.54 16.60 5.78
C LEU A 137 1.89 15.61 4.81
N TRP A 138 1.35 14.50 5.35
CA TRP A 138 0.49 13.59 4.61
C TRP A 138 -0.94 13.72 5.09
N THR A 139 -1.88 13.77 4.14
CA THR A 139 -3.30 13.72 4.43
C THR A 139 -3.85 12.35 4.09
N GLN A 140 -4.79 11.88 4.90
CA GLN A 140 -5.54 10.67 4.61
C GLN A 140 -6.73 11.03 3.75
N THR A 141 -6.78 10.52 2.53
CA THR A 141 -8.01 10.52 1.74
C THR A 141 -8.73 9.20 1.97
N GLY A 142 -9.68 9.23 2.92
CA GLY A 142 -10.58 8.10 3.15
C GLY A 142 -11.56 7.93 1.98
N PRO A 143 -12.17 6.74 1.82
CA PRO A 143 -13.20 6.49 0.80
C PRO A 143 -14.44 7.40 0.92
N ARG A 144 -14.57 8.18 2.01
CA ARG A 144 -15.69 9.10 2.26
C ARG A 144 -15.47 10.56 1.82
N ILE A 145 -14.23 10.97 1.49
CA ILE A 145 -13.93 12.38 1.16
C ILE A 145 -13.56 12.57 -0.32
N SER A 146 -13.52 11.50 -1.12
CA SER A 146 -13.23 11.63 -2.54
C SER A 146 -14.18 10.78 -3.39
N SER A 147 -14.47 11.31 -4.57
CA SER A 147 -15.13 10.70 -5.72
C SER A 147 -14.42 9.44 -6.26
N TYR A 148 -14.13 8.46 -5.39
CA TYR A 148 -13.68 7.14 -5.80
C TYR A 148 -14.87 6.36 -6.35
N ASP A 149 -14.76 5.72 -7.53
CA ASP A 149 -15.64 4.59 -7.81
C ASP A 149 -15.14 3.42 -6.98
N THR A 150 -15.70 3.27 -5.79
CA THR A 150 -15.34 2.20 -4.84
C THR A 150 -15.47 0.81 -5.45
N ARG A 151 -16.18 0.67 -6.58
CA ARG A 151 -16.32 -0.58 -7.35
C ARG A 151 -15.04 -1.04 -8.04
N LEU A 152 -14.12 -0.14 -8.40
CA LEU A 152 -12.83 -0.50 -9.02
C LEU A 152 -11.72 -0.72 -7.99
N MET A 153 -11.91 -0.20 -6.77
CA MET A 153 -10.97 -0.32 -5.65
C MET A 153 -11.39 -1.40 -4.65
N SER A 154 -12.47 -2.11 -4.91
CA SER A 154 -12.95 -3.23 -4.10
C SER A 154 -13.65 -4.25 -4.99
N HIS A 155 -13.24 -5.51 -4.89
CA HIS A 155 -13.93 -6.61 -5.56
C HIS A 155 -14.60 -7.48 -4.52
N TYR A 156 -15.88 -7.80 -4.73
CA TYR A 156 -16.68 -8.61 -3.83
C TYR A 156 -17.04 -9.94 -4.51
N GLU A 157 -16.88 -11.04 -3.78
CA GLU A 157 -17.42 -12.33 -4.18
C GLU A 157 -18.87 -12.42 -3.67
N GLY A 158 -19.83 -12.39 -4.61
CA GLY A 158 -21.25 -12.35 -4.29
C GLY A 158 -21.68 -11.09 -3.53
N LYS A 159 -22.66 -11.21 -2.62
CA LYS A 159 -23.26 -10.06 -1.91
C LYS A 159 -22.56 -9.67 -0.60
N ARG A 160 -21.51 -10.36 -0.13
CA ARG A 160 -21.01 -10.17 1.26
C ARG A 160 -19.50 -10.28 1.52
N ILE A 161 -18.69 -10.92 0.66
CA ILE A 161 -17.27 -11.18 0.99
C ILE A 161 -16.36 -10.29 0.14
N PRO A 162 -15.60 -9.34 0.73
CA PRO A 162 -14.60 -8.58 -0.02
C PRO A 162 -13.42 -9.49 -0.37
N ARG A 163 -13.16 -9.70 -1.66
CA ARG A 163 -11.95 -10.40 -2.14
C ARG A 163 -10.71 -9.52 -1.94
N TYR A 164 -10.86 -8.22 -2.22
CA TYR A 164 -9.88 -7.21 -1.84
C TYR A 164 -10.53 -5.85 -1.71
N SER A 165 -9.90 -4.95 -0.96
CA SER A 165 -10.30 -3.56 -0.82
C SER A 165 -9.10 -2.67 -0.50
N ILE A 166 -8.96 -1.55 -1.20
CA ILE A 166 -8.07 -0.47 -0.80
C ILE A 166 -8.77 0.32 0.32
N LEU A 167 -8.24 0.22 1.53
CA LEU A 167 -8.87 0.79 2.73
C LEU A 167 -8.61 2.30 2.85
N THR A 168 -7.41 2.72 2.47
CA THR A 168 -6.98 4.12 2.62
C THR A 168 -5.90 4.46 1.60
N VAL A 169 -5.86 5.74 1.21
CA VAL A 169 -4.76 6.33 0.46
C VAL A 169 -4.25 7.55 1.23
N PHE A 170 -2.94 7.67 1.32
CA PHE A 170 -2.25 8.82 1.88
C PHE A 170 -1.63 9.61 0.74
N GLU A 171 -1.86 10.92 0.77
CA GLU A 171 -1.37 11.87 -0.22
C GLU A 171 -0.43 12.88 0.46
N PRO A 172 0.70 13.22 -0.15
CA PRO A 172 1.56 14.29 0.32
C PRO A 172 0.88 15.64 0.05
N VAL A 173 0.89 16.51 1.06
CA VAL A 173 0.30 17.85 0.98
C VAL A 173 1.29 18.93 1.40
N LYS A 174 1.11 20.13 0.85
CA LYS A 174 1.78 21.36 1.31
C LYS A 174 0.89 22.12 2.30
N ALA A 175 1.41 23.22 2.84
CA ALA A 175 0.63 24.12 3.69
C ALA A 175 -0.69 24.50 2.98
N GLY A 176 -1.81 24.46 3.72
CA GLY A 176 -3.14 24.67 3.14
C GLY A 176 -3.83 23.42 2.58
N CYS A 177 -3.31 22.21 2.87
CA CYS A 177 -3.93 20.92 2.51
C CYS A 177 -4.08 20.69 1.00
N GLN A 178 -3.26 21.36 0.19
CA GLN A 178 -3.18 21.13 -1.25
C GLN A 178 -2.18 20.00 -1.53
N LEU A 179 -2.39 19.25 -2.61
CA LEU A 179 -1.42 18.24 -3.06
C LEU A 179 -0.04 18.88 -3.28
N ASP A 180 1.00 18.15 -2.89
CA ASP A 180 2.38 18.60 -3.04
C ASP A 180 2.95 18.15 -4.38
N GLU A 181 3.02 19.08 -5.35
CA GLU A 181 3.55 18.83 -6.70
C GLU A 181 5.00 18.30 -6.68
N ALA A 182 5.79 18.66 -5.65
CA ALA A 182 7.18 18.23 -5.52
C ALA A 182 7.32 16.79 -4.99
N ARG A 183 6.22 16.14 -4.60
CA ARG A 183 6.18 14.76 -4.13
C ARG A 183 5.14 13.98 -4.93
N PRO A 184 5.45 13.57 -6.17
CA PRO A 184 4.54 12.82 -7.04
C PRO A 184 4.46 11.36 -6.59
N CYS A 185 3.95 11.13 -5.37
CA CYS A 185 3.84 9.81 -4.80
C CYS A 185 2.63 9.67 -3.88
N ILE A 186 2.20 8.42 -3.69
CA ILE A 186 1.12 8.06 -2.75
C ILE A 186 1.45 6.75 -2.04
N VAL A 187 0.82 6.57 -0.88
CA VAL A 187 0.84 5.30 -0.15
C VAL A 187 -0.58 4.83 0.09
N GLY A 188 -0.96 3.69 -0.48
CA GLY A 188 -2.22 3.03 -0.24
C GLY A 188 -2.07 1.85 0.72
N TYR A 189 -3.10 1.55 1.50
CA TYR A 189 -3.23 0.24 2.15
C TYR A 189 -4.32 -0.57 1.47
N GLN A 190 -4.00 -1.81 1.15
CA GLN A 190 -4.90 -2.78 0.55
C GLN A 190 -5.03 -4.00 1.46
N SER A 191 -6.26 -4.46 1.69
CA SER A 191 -6.55 -5.78 2.25
C SER A 191 -6.95 -6.72 1.12
N ASP A 192 -6.39 -7.93 1.09
CA ASP A 192 -6.70 -8.98 0.11
C ASP A 192 -6.87 -10.33 0.81
N VAL A 193 -7.84 -11.14 0.37
CA VAL A 193 -8.03 -12.49 0.90
C VAL A 193 -7.03 -13.49 0.36
N THR A 194 -6.35 -13.19 -0.74
CA THR A 194 -5.36 -14.06 -1.38
C THR A 194 -4.09 -14.11 -0.54
N PRO A 195 -3.57 -15.31 -0.22
CA PRO A 195 -2.29 -15.43 0.48
C PRO A 195 -1.18 -14.71 -0.30
N LEU A 196 -0.21 -14.15 0.42
CA LEU A 196 0.93 -13.52 -0.23
C LEU A 196 1.94 -14.60 -0.63
N GLU A 197 2.47 -14.51 -1.85
CA GLU A 197 3.54 -15.38 -2.35
C GLU A 197 4.71 -14.52 -2.82
N ASP A 198 5.93 -14.90 -2.42
CA ASP A 198 7.15 -14.18 -2.79
C ASP A 198 7.32 -14.11 -4.31
N GLY A 199 7.66 -12.91 -4.81
CA GLY A 199 7.88 -12.65 -6.24
C GLY A 199 6.62 -12.66 -7.12
N ARG A 200 5.44 -13.04 -6.61
CA ARG A 200 4.20 -13.09 -7.40
C ARG A 200 3.34 -11.86 -7.17
N LEU A 201 3.10 -11.10 -8.24
CA LEU A 201 2.23 -9.92 -8.23
C LEU A 201 0.75 -10.33 -8.13
N LEU A 202 -0.01 -9.72 -7.23
CA LEU A 202 -1.46 -9.93 -7.16
C LEU A 202 -2.18 -9.15 -8.26
N VAL A 203 -3.29 -9.71 -8.74
CA VAL A 203 -4.19 -9.01 -9.68
C VAL A 203 -4.74 -7.73 -9.05
N SER A 204 -5.03 -7.76 -7.75
CA SER A 204 -5.52 -6.61 -6.99
C SER A 204 -4.48 -5.49 -6.89
N GLU A 205 -3.21 -5.81 -6.62
CA GLU A 205 -2.11 -4.83 -6.59
C GLU A 205 -1.90 -4.19 -7.95
N LEU A 206 -1.86 -5.00 -9.02
CA LEU A 206 -1.74 -4.48 -10.38
C LEU A 206 -2.92 -3.56 -10.72
N ASN A 207 -4.14 -3.98 -10.37
CA ASN A 207 -5.34 -3.15 -10.56
C ASN A 207 -5.25 -1.82 -9.80
N ALA A 208 -4.87 -1.87 -8.53
CA ALA A 208 -4.68 -0.69 -7.70
C ALA A 208 -3.66 0.28 -8.32
N PHE A 209 -2.53 -0.22 -8.84
CA PHE A 209 -1.54 0.62 -9.52
C PHE A 209 -2.13 1.36 -10.72
N PHE A 210 -2.84 0.68 -11.61
CA PHE A 210 -3.41 1.34 -12.78
C PHE A 210 -4.55 2.30 -12.44
N VAL A 211 -5.45 1.93 -11.51
CA VAL A 211 -6.58 2.78 -11.10
C VAL A 211 -6.05 4.07 -10.46
N LEU A 212 -5.06 3.94 -9.57
CA LEU A 212 -4.43 5.08 -8.93
C LEU A 212 -3.61 5.90 -9.94
N ALA A 213 -2.81 5.26 -10.80
CA ALA A 213 -2.05 5.95 -11.85
C ALA A 213 -2.95 6.80 -12.76
N SER A 214 -4.05 6.23 -13.22
CA SER A 214 -4.99 6.93 -14.11
C SER A 214 -5.61 8.14 -13.42
N ARG A 215 -5.97 7.99 -12.14
CA ARG A 215 -6.54 9.08 -11.35
C ARG A 215 -5.56 10.20 -11.09
N TYR A 216 -4.33 9.88 -10.69
CA TYR A 216 -3.33 10.89 -10.35
C TYR A 216 -2.68 11.52 -11.60
N GLY A 217 -2.63 10.79 -12.72
CA GLY A 217 -2.23 11.34 -14.02
C GLY A 217 -3.19 12.42 -14.55
N GLU A 218 -4.43 12.47 -14.05
CA GLU A 218 -5.41 13.52 -14.39
C GLU A 218 -5.41 14.68 -13.38
N LYS A 219 -4.59 14.63 -12.32
CA LYS A 219 -4.54 15.70 -11.31
C LYS A 219 -3.70 16.88 -11.83
N PRO A 220 -4.20 18.12 -11.73
CA PRO A 220 -3.44 19.31 -12.12
C PRO A 220 -2.07 19.40 -11.43
N ALA A 221 -1.99 18.97 -10.17
CA ALA A 221 -0.75 18.97 -9.38
C ALA A 221 0.36 18.09 -9.95
N TYR A 222 0.04 17.10 -10.80
CA TYR A 222 0.99 16.13 -11.33
C TYR A 222 0.99 16.09 -12.87
N THR A 223 0.41 17.09 -13.52
CA THR A 223 0.29 17.13 -14.99
C THR A 223 1.65 17.23 -15.70
N ASP A 224 2.62 17.89 -15.06
CA ASP A 224 3.98 18.06 -15.59
C ASP A 224 4.97 17.03 -15.04
N CYS A 225 4.50 16.04 -14.28
CA CYS A 225 5.37 15.00 -13.74
C CYS A 225 5.62 13.92 -14.80
N ASP A 226 6.88 13.63 -15.10
CA ASP A 226 7.23 12.48 -15.94
C ASP A 226 6.95 11.16 -15.23
N GLU A 227 7.14 11.15 -13.91
CA GLU A 227 7.07 9.94 -13.09
C GLU A 227 6.27 10.11 -11.82
N PHE A 228 5.61 9.04 -11.42
CA PHE A 228 4.77 8.98 -10.24
C PHE A 228 4.91 7.64 -9.51
N VAL A 229 5.00 7.69 -8.20
CA VAL A 229 5.27 6.50 -7.38
C VAL A 229 4.06 6.11 -6.55
N ILE A 230 3.60 4.88 -6.75
CA ILE A 230 2.47 4.31 -6.02
C ILE A 230 3.01 3.20 -5.14
N THR A 231 2.93 3.37 -3.82
CA THR A 231 3.27 2.30 -2.88
C THR A 231 2.00 1.72 -2.29
N LEU A 232 1.83 0.41 -2.39
CA LEU A 232 0.74 -0.34 -1.77
C LEU A 232 1.32 -1.17 -0.63
N ILE A 233 0.76 -0.97 0.55
CA ILE A 233 0.94 -1.85 1.70
C ILE A 233 -0.18 -2.87 1.61
N THR A 234 0.12 -4.08 1.14
CA THR A 234 -0.87 -5.15 0.93
C THR A 234 -0.83 -6.10 2.11
N GLY A 235 -1.95 -6.21 2.83
CA GLY A 235 -2.15 -7.21 3.86
C GLY A 235 -3.02 -8.37 3.38
N SER A 236 -2.64 -9.59 3.75
CA SER A 236 -3.52 -10.75 3.73
C SER A 236 -3.31 -11.55 5.01
N ASP A 237 -4.38 -11.79 5.76
CA ASP A 237 -4.30 -12.31 7.12
C ASP A 237 -3.34 -11.49 7.99
N ARG A 238 -2.37 -12.14 8.64
CA ARG A 238 -1.35 -11.47 9.45
C ARG A 238 -0.07 -11.21 8.68
N GLN A 239 -0.10 -11.38 7.36
CA GLN A 239 1.03 -11.15 6.49
C GLN A 239 0.86 -9.83 5.77
N VAL A 240 1.96 -9.10 5.61
CA VAL A 240 1.98 -7.82 4.92
C VAL A 240 3.17 -7.78 3.97
N ARG A 241 3.00 -7.16 2.80
CA ARG A 241 4.12 -6.79 1.93
C ARG A 241 3.95 -5.39 1.37
N ILE A 242 5.06 -4.84 0.91
CA ILE A 242 5.10 -3.56 0.21
C ILE A 242 5.25 -3.87 -1.29
N ALA A 243 4.26 -3.47 -2.07
CA ALA A 243 4.33 -3.47 -3.53
C ALA A 243 4.45 -2.02 -3.99
N GLN A 244 5.56 -1.66 -4.63
CA GLN A 244 5.79 -0.31 -5.13
C GLN A 244 5.83 -0.31 -6.65
N SER A 245 5.09 0.61 -7.25
CA SER A 245 5.15 0.86 -8.67
C SER A 245 5.69 2.25 -8.98
N ARG A 246 6.58 2.32 -9.97
CA ARG A 246 7.01 3.54 -10.62
C ARG A 246 6.30 3.63 -11.97
N VAL A 247 5.43 4.62 -12.08
CA VAL A 247 4.67 4.92 -13.27
C VAL A 247 5.43 5.99 -14.04
N ASN A 248 5.75 5.74 -15.29
CA ASN A 248 6.24 6.78 -16.18
C ASN A 248 5.08 7.20 -17.08
N PHE A 249 4.61 8.45 -16.93
CA PHE A 249 3.48 8.99 -17.68
C PHE A 249 3.84 9.24 -19.16
N VAL A 250 5.09 9.61 -19.44
CA VAL A 250 5.59 9.91 -20.80
C VAL A 250 5.69 8.64 -21.64
N SER A 251 6.43 7.64 -21.16
CA SER A 251 6.59 6.36 -21.83
C SER A 251 5.44 5.41 -21.57
N SER A 252 4.53 5.74 -20.65
CA SER A 252 3.33 4.95 -20.41
C SER A 252 3.70 3.51 -19.95
N THR A 253 4.63 3.42 -19.00
CA THR A 253 5.19 2.15 -18.50
C THR A 253 5.14 2.03 -16.98
N PHE A 254 5.20 0.79 -16.50
CA PHE A 254 5.24 0.44 -15.08
C PHE A 254 6.48 -0.39 -14.77
N ASP A 255 7.24 0.06 -13.79
CA ASP A 255 8.11 -0.82 -13.03
C ASP A 255 7.40 -1.21 -11.74
N VAL A 256 7.53 -2.48 -11.33
CA VAL A 256 6.95 -2.98 -10.09
C VAL A 256 8.04 -3.65 -9.27
N SER A 257 8.09 -3.31 -7.98
CA SER A 257 8.99 -3.92 -7.01
C SER A 257 8.18 -4.45 -5.83
N LEU A 258 8.52 -5.64 -5.37
CA LEU A 258 7.86 -6.33 -4.26
C LEU A 258 8.86 -6.54 -3.13
N SER A 259 8.47 -6.21 -1.92
CA SER A 259 9.25 -6.61 -0.75
C SER A 259 9.11 -8.09 -0.45
N ARG A 260 9.98 -8.62 0.42
CA ARG A 260 9.66 -9.85 1.14
C ARG A 260 8.37 -9.70 1.94
N ILE A 261 7.76 -10.82 2.28
CA ILE A 261 6.61 -10.86 3.17
C ILE A 261 7.06 -10.61 4.62
N LEU A 262 6.34 -9.73 5.31
CA LEU A 262 6.38 -9.54 6.75
C LEU A 262 5.33 -10.44 7.37
N ASP A 263 5.72 -11.29 8.31
CA ASP A 263 4.84 -12.29 8.90
C ASP A 263 4.59 -11.99 10.38
N PHE A 264 3.33 -11.72 10.74
CA PHE A 264 2.88 -11.47 12.11
C PHE A 264 1.95 -12.58 12.61
N GLU A 265 2.04 -13.80 12.06
CA GLU A 265 1.18 -14.93 12.46
C GLU A 265 1.26 -15.23 13.96
N THR A 266 2.47 -15.20 14.49
CA THR A 266 2.75 -15.46 15.91
C THR A 266 2.34 -14.30 16.79
N THR A 267 3.13 -13.22 16.81
CA THR A 267 2.85 -11.96 17.51
C THR A 267 3.57 -10.80 16.82
N ILE A 268 3.11 -9.57 17.08
CA ILE A 268 3.85 -8.37 16.66
C ILE A 268 5.15 -8.24 17.44
N GLU A 269 5.15 -8.60 18.73
CA GLU A 269 6.32 -8.56 19.60
C GLU A 269 7.50 -9.38 19.05
N LYS A 270 7.22 -10.59 18.54
CA LYS A 270 8.27 -11.46 17.97
C LYS A 270 8.86 -10.92 16.67
N ASN A 271 8.12 -10.08 15.95
CA ASN A 271 8.53 -9.47 14.69
C ASN A 271 8.57 -7.94 14.80
N PHE A 272 8.98 -7.43 15.97
CA PHE A 272 8.84 -6.01 16.27
C PHE A 272 9.68 -5.10 15.35
N GLU A 273 10.87 -5.52 14.95
CA GLU A 273 11.69 -4.75 13.99
C GLU A 273 10.97 -4.57 12.63
N ASP A 274 10.31 -5.62 12.16
CA ASP A 274 9.53 -5.62 10.93
C ASP A 274 8.28 -4.77 11.09
N PHE A 275 7.63 -4.85 12.25
CA PHE A 275 6.50 -3.99 12.58
C PHE A 275 6.88 -2.50 12.62
N ILE A 276 8.01 -2.14 13.22
CA ILE A 276 8.48 -0.75 13.23
C ILE A 276 8.82 -0.28 11.81
N THR A 277 9.40 -1.15 10.98
CA THR A 277 9.62 -0.86 9.56
C THR A 277 8.30 -0.59 8.84
N LEU A 278 7.27 -1.42 9.08
CA LEU A 278 5.92 -1.24 8.56
C LEU A 278 5.29 0.10 9.03
N VAL A 279 5.42 0.45 10.32
CA VAL A 279 4.99 1.76 10.85
C VAL A 279 5.70 2.89 10.10
N GLY A 280 6.98 2.71 9.73
CA GLY A 280 7.72 3.68 8.91
C GLY A 280 7.14 3.89 7.53
N TRP A 281 6.66 2.84 6.88
CA TRP A 281 5.94 2.93 5.62
C TRP A 281 4.59 3.65 5.76
N PHE A 282 3.87 3.49 6.88
CA PHE A 282 2.63 4.24 7.19
C PHE A 282 2.84 5.68 7.65
N ALA A 283 4.04 6.00 8.15
CA ALA A 283 4.43 7.31 8.65
C ALA A 283 4.90 8.26 7.53
N CYS A 284 5.28 7.68 6.37
CA CYS A 284 5.62 8.32 5.11
C CYS A 284 6.46 9.61 5.24
N SER A 285 7.78 9.51 5.22
CA SER A 285 8.67 10.53 4.62
C SER A 285 10.04 9.87 4.50
N VAL A 286 10.73 9.91 3.36
CA VAL A 286 10.98 11.07 2.51
C VAL A 286 11.03 10.59 1.06
N ALA A 287 10.63 11.41 0.10
CA ALA A 287 11.19 11.27 -1.23
C ALA A 287 12.66 11.76 -1.10
N PRO A 288 13.71 10.95 -1.38
CA PRO A 288 15.09 11.44 -1.26
C PRO A 288 15.25 12.78 -2.02
N GLN A 289 15.87 13.79 -1.40
CA GLN A 289 16.05 15.11 -2.04
C GLN A 289 16.75 15.01 -3.43
N THR A 290 17.51 13.93 -3.65
CA THR A 290 18.28 13.68 -4.86
C THR A 290 17.55 12.88 -5.94
N SER A 291 16.31 12.41 -5.71
CA SER A 291 15.64 11.50 -6.65
C SER A 291 14.68 12.18 -7.64
N TRP A 292 14.54 13.51 -7.55
CA TRP A 292 13.57 14.30 -8.35
C TRP A 292 14.19 15.52 -9.01
N ALA A 293 15.53 15.64 -8.95
CA ALA A 293 16.32 16.66 -9.63
C ALA A 293 16.90 16.11 -10.93
#